data_AF-A0A846DKX5-F1
#
_entry.id   AF-A0A846DKX5-F1
#
_cell.length_a   1.000
_cell.length_b   1.000
_cell.length_c   1.000
_cell.angle_alpha   90.00
_cell.angle_beta   90.00
_cell.angle_gamma   90.00
#
_symmetry.space_group_name_H-M   'P 1'
#
loop_
_entity.id
_entity.type
_entity.pdbx_description
1 polymer ?
#
loop_
_entity_poly.entity_id
_entity_poly.type
_entity_poly.pdbx_seq_one_letter_code
_entity_poly.pdbx_strand_id
1 'polypeptide(L)'
;MLKVINDVKKINKLQHKLRKKSKFNNNWYQAQLQIAKLHFKIANLRKNTLHKLTTCLAKKHDTIVIEELNVSGMMANRQLAKVIQYLGFYVYRII
;
A
#
# COMPACT_ATOMS: atom_id res chain seq x y z
N MET A 1 3.02 3.19 -11.30
CA MET A 1 4.05 3.37 -10.26
C MET A 1 4.14 4.81 -9.74
N LEU A 2 4.32 5.81 -10.62
CA LEU A 2 4.45 7.23 -10.23
C LEU A 2 3.24 7.79 -9.45
N LYS A 3 2.00 7.41 -9.81
CA LYS A 3 0.78 7.87 -9.12
C LYS A 3 0.75 7.49 -7.63
N VAL A 4 1.16 6.27 -7.28
CA VAL A 4 1.17 5.78 -5.89
C VAL A 4 2.22 6.51 -5.06
N ILE A 5 3.41 6.70 -5.62
CA ILE A 5 4.51 7.41 -4.96
C ILE A 5 4.09 8.86 -4.66
N ASN A 6 3.40 9.51 -5.60
CA ASN A 6 2.87 10.86 -5.40
C ASN A 6 1.75 10.91 -4.35
N ASP A 7 0.86 9.93 -4.33
CA ASP A 7 -0.20 9.82 -3.31
C ASP A 7 0.40 9.64 -1.90
N VAL A 8 1.43 8.79 -1.74
CA VAL A 8 2.15 8.61 -0.46
C VAL A 8 2.89 9.89 -0.03
N LYS A 9 3.57 10.58 -0.96
CA LYS A 9 4.18 11.90 -0.68
C LYS A 9 3.13 12.93 -0.23
N LYS A 10 1.94 12.90 -0.83
CA LYS A 10 0.82 13.78 -0.47
C LYS A 10 0.30 13.48 0.93
N ILE A 11 0.16 12.19 1.29
CA ILE A 11 -0.19 11.76 2.66
C ILE A 11 0.84 12.31 3.66
N ASN A 12 2.13 12.11 3.44
CA ASN A 12 3.18 12.58 4.36
C ASN A 12 3.15 14.11 4.55
N LYS A 13 2.95 14.86 3.46
CA LYS A 13 2.79 16.33 3.53
C LYS A 13 1.55 16.73 4.33
N LEU A 14 0.42 16.08 4.12
CA LEU A 14 -0.82 16.36 4.85
C LEU A 14 -0.69 16.01 6.34
N GLN A 15 -0.08 14.87 6.67
CA GLN A 15 0.20 14.46 8.04
C GLN A 15 1.13 15.45 8.76
N HIS A 16 2.19 15.91 8.10
CA HIS A 16 3.08 16.93 8.67
C HIS A 16 2.36 18.25 8.97
N LYS A 17 1.47 18.69 8.07
CA LYS A 17 0.63 19.88 8.29
C LYS A 17 -0.36 19.65 9.45
N LEU A 18 -0.94 18.46 9.54
CA LEU A 18 -1.90 18.08 10.58
C LEU A 18 -1.27 18.11 11.98
N ARG A 19 -0.02 17.67 12.12
CA ARG A 19 0.73 17.71 13.39
C ARG A 19 0.83 19.12 13.98
N LYS A 20 0.83 20.16 13.14
CA LYS A 20 0.96 21.56 13.56
C LYS A 20 -0.40 22.24 13.83
N LYS A 21 -1.53 21.58 13.57
CA LYS A 21 -2.88 22.15 13.75
C LYS A 21 -3.46 21.75 15.10
N SER A 22 -4.26 22.64 15.70
CA SER A 22 -5.06 22.32 16.88
C SER A 22 -6.00 21.16 16.57
N LYS A 23 -6.03 20.16 17.45
CA LYS A 23 -6.90 18.97 17.32
C LYS A 23 -8.36 19.38 17.47
N PHE A 24 -9.26 18.62 16.85
CA PHE A 24 -10.72 18.72 16.99
C PHE A 24 -11.40 19.97 16.41
N ASN A 25 -10.70 20.84 15.67
CA ASN A 25 -11.37 21.88 14.89
C ASN A 25 -11.87 21.33 13.53
N ASN A 26 -12.80 22.05 12.89
CA ASN A 26 -13.35 21.62 11.59
C ASN A 26 -12.28 21.40 10.52
N ASN A 27 -11.23 22.22 10.50
CA ASN A 27 -10.13 22.10 9.55
C ASN A 27 -9.29 20.83 9.77
N TRP A 28 -9.19 20.35 11.00
CA TRP A 28 -8.51 19.12 11.38
C TRP A 28 -9.29 17.90 10.87
N TYR A 29 -10.60 17.87 11.07
CA TYR A 29 -11.47 16.81 10.54
C TYR A 29 -11.42 16.74 9.01
N GLN A 30 -11.49 17.88 8.33
CA GLN A 30 -11.40 17.94 6.87
C GLN A 30 -10.05 17.40 6.36
N ALA A 31 -8.94 17.75 7.00
CA ALA A 31 -7.62 17.23 6.63
C ALA A 31 -7.50 15.72 6.86
N GLN A 32 -8.05 15.22 7.96
CA GLN A 32 -8.03 13.79 8.26
C GLN A 32 -8.88 12.99 7.26
N LEU A 33 -10.03 13.53 6.85
CA LEU A 33 -10.89 12.93 5.84
C LEU A 33 -10.22 12.87 4.46
N GLN A 34 -9.42 13.89 4.10
CA GLN A 34 -8.59 13.86 2.90
C GLN A 34 -7.51 12.76 2.96
N ILE A 35 -6.86 12.59 4.10
CA ILE A 35 -5.88 11.52 4.31
C ILE A 35 -6.56 10.15 4.20
N ALA A 36 -7.72 9.96 4.83
CA ALA A 36 -8.49 8.72 4.76
C ALA A 36 -8.87 8.37 3.32
N LYS A 37 -9.33 9.34 2.52
CA LYS A 37 -9.62 9.15 1.09
C LYS A 37 -8.38 8.69 0.30
N LEU A 38 -7.21 9.26 0.58
CA LEU A 38 -5.96 8.84 -0.07
C LEU A 38 -5.56 7.41 0.33
N HIS A 39 -5.69 7.05 1.60
CA HIS A 39 -5.46 5.67 2.05
C HIS A 39 -6.42 4.68 1.39
N PHE A 40 -7.71 5.01 1.32
CA PHE A 40 -8.71 4.19 0.65
C PHE A 40 -8.38 3.96 -0.83
N LYS A 41 -7.98 5.01 -1.54
CA LYS A 41 -7.53 4.92 -2.93
C LYS A 41 -6.33 3.98 -3.09
N ILE A 42 -5.33 4.08 -2.21
CA ILE A 42 -4.15 3.20 -2.24
C ILE A 42 -4.54 1.75 -1.95
N ALA A 43 -5.42 1.50 -0.98
CA ALA A 43 -5.91 0.16 -0.65
C ALA A 43 -6.65 -0.48 -1.83
N ASN A 44 -7.55 0.26 -2.49
CA ASN A 44 -8.27 -0.23 -3.66
C ASN A 44 -7.32 -0.52 -4.83
N LEU A 45 -6.31 0.32 -5.03
CA LEU A 45 -5.31 0.04 -6.07
C LEU A 45 -4.53 -1.23 -5.77
N ARG A 46 -4.11 -1.46 -4.53
CA ARG A 46 -3.44 -2.69 -4.10
C ARG A 46 -4.30 -3.93 -4.34
N LYS A 47 -5.59 -3.86 -3.98
CA LYS A 47 -6.55 -4.95 -4.22
C LYS A 47 -6.71 -5.23 -5.72
N ASN A 48 -6.84 -4.19 -6.54
CA ASN A 48 -6.95 -4.33 -7.99
C ASN A 48 -5.69 -4.94 -8.62
N THR A 49 -4.50 -4.53 -8.17
CA THR A 49 -3.24 -5.13 -8.67
C THR A 49 -3.17 -6.61 -8.31
N LEU A 50 -3.58 -6.99 -7.11
CA LEU A 50 -3.60 -8.40 -6.70
C LEU A 50 -4.57 -9.22 -7.55
N HIS A 51 -5.79 -8.72 -7.78
CA HIS A 51 -6.76 -9.41 -8.64
C HIS A 51 -6.25 -9.56 -10.07
N LYS A 52 -5.62 -8.54 -10.64
CA LYS A 52 -5.05 -8.61 -11.99
C LYS A 52 -3.87 -9.57 -12.07
N LEU A 53 -3.01 -9.58 -11.06
CA LEU A 53 -1.86 -10.49 -10.99
C LEU A 53 -2.31 -11.95 -10.88
N THR A 54 -3.18 -12.25 -9.93
CA THR A 54 -3.74 -13.60 -9.74
C THR A 54 -4.47 -14.10 -11.00
N THR A 55 -5.29 -13.24 -11.62
CA THR A 55 -5.96 -13.57 -12.89
C THR A 55 -4.96 -13.82 -14.02
N CYS A 56 -3.88 -13.03 -14.10
CA CYS A 56 -2.85 -13.20 -15.12
C CYS A 56 -2.08 -14.51 -14.92
N LEU A 57 -1.71 -14.83 -13.68
CA LEU A 57 -1.01 -16.06 -13.34
C LEU A 57 -1.87 -17.29 -13.67
N ALA A 58 -3.11 -17.32 -13.19
CA ALA A 58 -4.04 -18.43 -13.41
C ALA A 58 -4.38 -18.66 -14.90
N LYS A 59 -4.41 -17.60 -15.71
CA LYS A 59 -4.66 -17.72 -17.16
C LYS A 59 -3.45 -18.17 -17.97
N LYS A 60 -2.24 -17.94 -17.47
CA LYS A 60 -1.00 -18.12 -18.25
C LYS A 60 -0.20 -19.36 -17.85
N HIS A 61 -0.42 -19.88 -16.64
CA HIS A 61 0.36 -21.00 -16.09
C HIS A 61 -0.61 -22.05 -15.57
N ASP A 62 -0.47 -23.29 -16.05
CA ASP A 62 -1.30 -24.41 -15.60
C ASP A 62 -0.91 -24.89 -14.19
N THR A 63 0.37 -24.73 -13.83
CA THR A 63 0.91 -25.06 -12.50
C THR A 63 1.58 -23.84 -11.89
N ILE A 64 1.17 -23.47 -10.68
CA ILE A 64 1.73 -22.36 -9.90
C ILE A 64 2.33 -22.96 -8.62
N VAL A 65 3.63 -22.80 -8.42
CA VAL A 65 4.32 -23.17 -7.17
C VAL A 65 4.49 -21.92 -6.33
N ILE A 66 4.04 -21.96 -5.08
CA ILE A 66 4.20 -20.86 -4.12
C ILE A 66 5.33 -21.25 -3.17
N GLU A 67 6.43 -20.53 -3.22
CA GLU A 67 7.54 -20.71 -2.28
C GLU A 67 7.27 -19.95 -0.97
N GLU A 68 7.67 -20.54 0.15
CA GLU A 68 7.64 -19.85 1.44
C GLU A 68 8.80 -18.84 1.52
N LEU A 69 8.50 -17.61 1.12
CA LEU A 69 9.45 -16.52 1.17
C LEU A 69 9.56 -15.97 2.60
N ASN A 70 10.78 -15.76 3.11
CA ASN A 70 11.00 -15.11 4.41
C ASN A 70 10.71 -13.59 4.33
N VAL A 71 9.42 -13.25 4.23
CA VAL A 71 8.94 -11.87 4.07
C VAL A 71 9.35 -11.00 5.26
N SER A 72 9.39 -11.55 6.49
CA SER A 72 9.83 -10.81 7.68
C SER A 72 11.31 -10.41 7.58
N GLY A 73 12.18 -11.32 7.15
CA GLY A 73 13.60 -11.04 6.89
C GLY A 73 13.81 -10.01 5.79
N MET A 74 13.05 -10.10 4.69
CA MET A 74 13.17 -9.13 3.61
C MET A 74 12.61 -7.74 3.98
N MET A 75 11.66 -7.68 4.91
CA MET A 75 11.14 -6.43 5.48
C MET A 75 12.12 -5.76 6.46
N ALA A 76 13.05 -6.52 7.04
CA ALA A 76 14.16 -5.95 7.81
C ALA A 76 15.19 -5.22 6.91
N ASN A 77 15.29 -5.61 5.64
CA ASN A 77 16.15 -4.94 4.68
C ASN A 77 15.51 -3.64 4.16
N ARG A 78 16.08 -2.48 4.53
CA ARG A 78 15.56 -1.14 4.13
C ARG A 78 15.38 -0.96 2.62
N GLN A 79 16.21 -1.57 1.79
CA GLN A 79 16.13 -1.42 0.33
C GLN A 79 14.94 -2.20 -0.25
N LEU A 80 14.72 -3.41 0.27
CA LEU A 80 13.68 -4.33 -0.21
C LEU A 80 12.32 -4.05 0.44
N ALA A 81 12.29 -3.66 1.71
CA ALA A 81 11.08 -3.44 2.50
C ALA A 81 10.06 -2.53 1.79
N LYS A 82 10.55 -1.46 1.16
CA LYS A 82 9.69 -0.51 0.44
C LYS A 82 8.97 -1.19 -0.73
N VAL A 83 9.71 -1.91 -1.57
CA VAL A 83 9.16 -2.59 -2.75
C VAL A 83 8.20 -3.71 -2.33
N ILE A 84 8.58 -4.46 -1.29
CA ILE A 84 7.80 -5.58 -0.76
C ILE A 84 6.48 -5.12 -0.16
N GLN A 85 6.52 -4.03 0.62
CA GLN A 85 5.32 -3.41 1.18
C GLN A 85 4.39 -2.86 0.09
N TYR A 86 4.93 -2.39 -1.04
CA TYR A 86 4.11 -1.96 -2.16
C TYR A 86 3.46 -3.12 -2.92
N LEU A 87 4.18 -4.22 -3.10
CA LEU A 87 3.69 -5.42 -3.79
C LEU A 87 2.73 -6.26 -2.92
N GLY A 88 2.70 -6.00 -1.61
CA GLY A 88 1.78 -6.67 -0.70
C GLY A 88 2.13 -8.14 -0.50
N PHE A 89 3.42 -8.48 -0.44
CA PHE A 89 3.85 -9.89 -0.39
C PHE A 89 3.27 -10.69 0.79
N TYR A 90 2.93 -10.02 1.89
CA TYR A 90 2.24 -10.62 3.03
C TYR A 90 0.90 -11.27 2.69
N VAL A 91 0.21 -10.81 1.63
CA VAL A 91 -1.11 -11.33 1.27
C VAL A 91 -1.02 -12.67 0.53
N TYR A 92 0.09 -12.96 -0.15
CA TYR A 92 0.27 -14.23 -0.88
C TYR A 92 0.49 -15.44 0.04
N ARG A 93 0.54 -15.25 1.37
CA ARG A 93 0.63 -16.31 2.37
C ARG A 93 -0.74 -16.88 2.80
N ILE A 94 -1.85 -16.29 2.34
CA ILE A 94 -3.23 -16.63 2.78
C ILE A 94 -4.01 -17.40 1.70
N ILE A 95 -3.45 -17.63 0.51
CA ILE A 95 -4.05 -18.48 -0.53
C ILE A 95 -3.29 -19.80 -0.54
#